data_AF-A0A7X7B2I2-F1
#
_entry.id   AF-A0A7X7B2I2-F1
#
_cell.length_a   1.000
_cell.length_b   1.000
_cell.length_c   1.000
_cell.angle_alpha   90.00
_cell.angle_beta   90.00
_cell.angle_gamma   90.00
#
_symmetry.space_group_name_H-M   'P 1'
#
loop_
_entity.id
_entity.type
_entity.pdbx_description
1 polymer ?
#
loop_
_entity_poly.entity_id
_entity_poly.type
_entity_poly.pdbx_seq_one_letter_code
_entity_poly.pdbx_strand_id
1 'polypeptide(L)'
;MYTSHLYAIRTALIVFPIIAFVFLIPYMIYQYYKYSSVSFLRSFIVYSFIFYFITICFLVMLPLRPRSVVAQMTTPTMDLRFFGFVTDLKELGLLSIKSSQDLFKLISNDRFMEPLLNVALLIPFGVYLRYYFKRTWYETILLSFCLSMSFELTQLSGIFGFYSRPHRLFQVDDLMLNTIGGTLGYVLTPVFVFMFPSRDEIDESSMSKHENVSAIRKGIALLVDWVILIGLGAIAIKIRGLSLNLHVLLKNPLRYIKLLIMNKDVYVGVLILIALFFILIPYLFNGKTIGKALVKIRLKDIDGPDLSFFRLFLRTSLFYSFLNMYYWVLVKFLEYRELYLDMGSFGTFLPITLIV
;
A
#
# COMPACT_ATOMS: atom_id res chain seq x y z
N MET A 1 -4.24 -1.55 24.58
CA MET A 1 -5.15 -1.87 23.46
C MET A 1 -5.09 -0.80 22.37
N TYR A 2 -5.41 0.48 22.67
CA TYR A 2 -5.29 1.60 21.71
C TYR A 2 -3.90 1.76 21.05
N THR A 3 -2.82 1.68 21.85
CA THR A 3 -1.43 1.77 21.36
C THR A 3 -1.07 0.65 20.38
N SER A 4 -1.67 -0.53 20.54
CA SER A 4 -1.43 -1.72 19.72
C SER A 4 -2.10 -1.60 18.34
N HIS A 5 -3.33 -1.08 18.28
CA HIS A 5 -4.04 -0.83 17.02
C HIS A 5 -3.37 0.31 16.22
N LEU A 6 -2.94 1.39 16.90
CA LEU A 6 -2.19 2.49 16.28
C LEU A 6 -0.86 2.01 15.66
N TYR A 7 -0.17 1.07 16.29
CA TYR A 7 1.06 0.48 15.74
C TYR A 7 0.80 -0.33 14.48
N ALA A 8 -0.26 -1.15 14.46
CA ALA A 8 -0.66 -1.92 13.29
C ALA A 8 -1.04 -1.00 12.12
N ILE A 9 -1.83 0.05 12.38
CA ILE A 9 -2.24 1.04 11.39
C ILE A 9 -1.01 1.78 10.82
N ARG A 10 -0.09 2.24 11.68
CA ARG A 10 1.13 2.93 11.24
C ARG A 10 2.02 2.01 10.38
N THR A 11 2.20 0.77 10.80
CA THR A 11 2.97 -0.23 10.04
C THR A 11 2.31 -0.48 8.69
N ALA A 12 0.98 -0.63 8.67
CA ALA A 12 0.21 -0.80 7.44
C ALA A 12 0.42 0.37 6.48
N LEU A 13 0.32 1.62 6.95
CA LEU A 13 0.50 2.81 6.12
C LEU A 13 1.89 2.92 5.49
N ILE A 14 2.94 2.39 6.13
CA ILE A 14 4.31 2.41 5.60
C ILE A 14 4.55 1.26 4.62
N VAL A 15 4.10 0.06 4.98
CA VAL A 15 4.36 -1.15 4.19
C VAL A 15 3.44 -1.24 2.97
N PHE A 16 2.21 -0.75 3.09
CA PHE A 16 1.19 -0.85 2.06
C PHE A 16 1.61 -0.24 0.71
N PRO A 17 2.12 1.01 0.63
CA PRO A 17 2.52 1.58 -0.66
C PRO A 17 3.57 0.75 -1.39
N ILE A 18 4.49 0.12 -0.64
CA ILE A 18 5.54 -0.75 -1.20
C ILE A 18 4.91 -2.03 -1.76
N ILE A 19 4.05 -2.69 -0.99
CA ILE A 19 3.40 -3.92 -1.44
C ILE A 19 2.45 -3.63 -2.61
N ALA A 20 1.65 -2.57 -2.52
CA ALA A 20 0.76 -2.13 -3.58
C ALA A 20 1.55 -1.88 -4.88
N PHE A 21 2.72 -1.24 -4.80
CA PHE A 21 3.59 -1.03 -5.94
C PHE A 21 4.04 -2.36 -6.58
N VAL A 22 4.51 -3.30 -5.76
CA VAL A 22 5.02 -4.62 -6.22
C VAL A 22 3.95 -5.42 -6.96
N PHE A 23 2.70 -5.33 -6.54
CA PHE A 23 1.60 -6.08 -7.19
C PHE A 23 0.91 -5.29 -8.30
N LEU A 24 0.68 -3.98 -8.12
CA LEU A 24 -0.08 -3.17 -9.06
C LEU A 24 0.67 -2.95 -10.38
N ILE A 25 1.99 -2.79 -10.35
CA ILE A 25 2.76 -2.51 -11.57
C ILE A 25 2.79 -3.70 -12.52
N PRO A 26 3.18 -4.93 -12.10
CA PRO A 26 3.09 -6.10 -12.97
C PRO A 26 1.68 -6.31 -13.51
N TYR A 27 0.67 -6.08 -12.67
CA TYR A 27 -0.74 -6.15 -13.07
C TYR A 27 -1.07 -5.14 -14.19
N MET A 28 -0.71 -3.87 -14.03
CA MET A 28 -0.95 -2.83 -15.04
C MET A 28 -0.16 -3.08 -16.33
N ILE A 29 1.05 -3.62 -16.23
CA ILE A 29 1.85 -4.06 -17.38
C ILE A 29 1.11 -5.19 -18.10
N TYR A 30 0.71 -6.25 -17.39
CA TYR A 30 -0.07 -7.35 -17.97
C TYR A 30 -1.36 -6.85 -18.64
N GLN A 31 -2.11 -5.97 -17.97
CA GLN A 31 -3.33 -5.38 -18.53
C GLN A 31 -3.03 -4.65 -19.83
N TYR A 32 -1.94 -3.89 -19.88
CA TYR A 32 -1.53 -3.21 -21.09
C TYR A 32 -1.17 -4.19 -22.22
N TYR A 33 -0.41 -5.24 -21.93
CA TYR A 33 -0.06 -6.24 -22.95
C TYR A 33 -1.29 -7.00 -23.49
N LYS A 34 -2.32 -7.18 -22.66
CA LYS A 34 -3.54 -7.90 -23.04
C LYS A 34 -4.59 -7.03 -23.73
N TYR A 35 -4.81 -5.80 -23.26
CA TYR A 35 -5.92 -4.94 -23.69
C TYR A 35 -5.45 -3.64 -24.37
N SER A 36 -4.15 -3.48 -24.61
CA SER A 36 -3.52 -2.30 -25.24
C SER A 36 -3.79 -0.95 -24.53
N SER A 37 -4.31 -1.00 -23.31
CA SER A 37 -4.82 0.14 -22.57
C SER A 37 -4.80 -0.15 -21.06
N VAL A 38 -4.76 0.91 -20.25
CA VAL A 38 -4.79 0.82 -18.79
C VAL A 38 -5.90 1.72 -18.29
N SER A 39 -6.98 1.12 -17.79
CA SER A 39 -8.11 1.86 -17.21
C SER A 39 -7.79 2.32 -15.79
N PHE A 40 -8.01 3.61 -15.52
CA PHE A 40 -7.89 4.19 -14.18
C PHE A 40 -8.75 3.45 -13.17
N LEU A 41 -10.03 3.25 -13.50
CA LEU A 41 -10.97 2.62 -12.60
C LEU A 41 -10.59 1.18 -12.33
N ARG A 42 -10.13 0.44 -13.35
CA ARG A 42 -9.66 -0.94 -13.15
C ARG A 42 -8.45 -1.00 -12.22
N SER A 43 -7.45 -0.16 -12.47
CA SER A 43 -6.27 -0.08 -11.62
C SER A 43 -6.64 0.32 -10.19
N PHE A 44 -7.59 1.23 -10.02
CA PHE A 44 -8.10 1.64 -8.72
C PHE A 44 -8.79 0.49 -7.97
N ILE A 45 -9.67 -0.27 -8.64
CA ILE A 45 -10.34 -1.44 -8.05
C ILE A 45 -9.33 -2.50 -7.59
N VAL A 46 -8.31 -2.79 -8.42
CA VAL A 46 -7.27 -3.77 -8.05
C VAL A 46 -6.40 -3.24 -6.92
N TYR A 47 -6.03 -1.96 -6.95
CA TYR A 47 -5.31 -1.31 -5.87
C TYR A 47 -6.09 -1.36 -4.55
N SER A 48 -7.39 -1.04 -4.56
CA SER A 48 -8.23 -1.08 -3.38
C SER A 48 -8.45 -2.51 -2.87
N PHE A 49 -8.49 -3.50 -3.78
CA PHE A 49 -8.51 -4.92 -3.41
C PHE A 49 -7.22 -5.35 -2.70
N ILE A 50 -6.05 -4.98 -3.23
CA ILE A 50 -4.75 -5.27 -2.61
C ILE A 50 -4.66 -4.60 -1.23
N PHE A 51 -5.07 -3.34 -1.13
CA PHE A 51 -5.11 -2.60 0.15
C PHE A 51 -5.99 -3.30 1.17
N TYR A 52 -7.21 -3.63 0.77
CA TYR A 52 -8.17 -4.36 1.59
C TYR A 52 -7.59 -5.70 2.08
N PHE A 53 -7.02 -6.49 1.16
CA PHE A 53 -6.48 -7.81 1.48
C PHE A 53 -5.33 -7.73 2.50
N ILE A 54 -4.41 -6.77 2.33
CA ILE A 54 -3.32 -6.53 3.29
C ILE A 54 -3.89 -6.09 4.65
N THR A 55 -4.91 -5.23 4.64
CA THR A 55 -5.54 -4.71 5.85
C THR A 55 -6.18 -5.82 6.66
N ILE A 56 -6.95 -6.72 6.04
CA ILE A 56 -7.55 -7.85 6.76
C ILE A 56 -6.48 -8.82 7.28
N CYS A 57 -5.42 -9.09 6.51
CA CYS A 57 -4.30 -9.90 6.99
C CYS A 57 -3.65 -9.29 8.24
N PHE A 58 -3.48 -7.96 8.29
CA PHE A 58 -2.95 -7.30 9.48
C PHE A 58 -3.93 -7.26 10.65
N LEU A 59 -5.22 -7.00 10.42
CA LEU A 59 -6.24 -7.03 11.48
C LEU A 59 -6.31 -8.41 12.14
N VAL A 60 -6.23 -9.46 11.32
CA VAL A 60 -6.33 -10.85 11.77
C VAL A 60 -5.04 -11.38 12.40
N MET A 61 -3.87 -10.81 12.09
CA MET A 61 -2.58 -11.30 12.64
C MET A 61 -1.99 -10.41 13.75
N LEU A 62 -2.31 -9.11 13.78
CA LEU A 62 -1.70 -8.15 14.72
C LEU A 62 -2.64 -7.81 15.89
N PRO A 63 -2.08 -7.40 17.06
CA PRO A 63 -0.66 -7.28 17.37
C PRO A 63 0.00 -8.63 17.73
N LEU A 64 1.27 -8.77 17.35
CA LEU A 64 2.10 -9.89 17.79
C LEU A 64 2.50 -9.71 19.27
N ARG A 65 2.39 -10.79 20.07
CA ARG A 65 2.83 -10.81 21.47
C ARG A 65 4.30 -11.21 21.60
N PRO A 66 5.03 -10.79 22.65
CA PRO A 66 6.39 -11.28 22.88
C PRO A 66 6.44 -12.80 23.02
N ARG A 67 7.48 -13.43 22.47
CA ARG A 67 7.62 -14.91 22.47
C ARG A 67 7.62 -15.51 23.88
N SER A 68 8.26 -14.84 24.84
CA SER A 68 8.29 -15.26 26.24
C SER A 68 6.89 -15.38 26.84
N VAL A 69 6.00 -14.43 26.55
CA VAL A 69 4.61 -14.42 27.02
C VAL A 69 3.84 -15.58 26.39
N VAL A 70 3.97 -15.77 25.07
CA VAL A 70 3.26 -16.85 24.37
C VAL A 70 3.71 -18.22 24.85
N ALA A 71 5.00 -18.40 25.15
CA ALA A 71 5.53 -19.68 25.65
C ALA A 71 4.96 -20.10 27.02
N GLN A 72 4.52 -19.14 27.84
CA GLN A 72 3.98 -19.38 29.18
C GLN A 72 2.45 -19.59 29.19
N MET A 73 1.77 -19.43 28.05
CA MET A 73 0.31 -19.55 28.01
C MET A 73 -0.14 -21.01 28.14
N THR A 74 -1.18 -21.22 28.96
CA THR A 74 -1.82 -22.53 29.21
C THR A 74 -3.24 -22.62 28.65
N THR A 75 -3.71 -21.60 27.94
CA THR A 75 -5.06 -21.54 27.36
C THR A 75 -5.27 -22.63 26.31
N PRO A 76 -6.51 -23.03 26.00
CA PRO A 76 -6.79 -23.89 24.85
C PRO A 76 -6.20 -23.34 23.55
N THR A 77 -5.93 -24.25 22.60
CA THR A 77 -5.43 -23.91 21.25
C THR A 77 -6.55 -23.86 20.21
N MET A 78 -7.69 -24.49 20.49
CA MET A 78 -8.85 -24.55 19.62
C MET A 78 -10.15 -24.40 20.42
N ASP A 79 -11.14 -23.72 19.86
CA ASP A 79 -12.56 -23.78 20.23
C ASP A 79 -13.37 -24.24 19.01
N LEU A 80 -14.00 -25.40 19.16
CA LEU A 80 -14.77 -26.07 18.09
C LEU A 80 -16.28 -25.97 18.32
N ARG A 81 -16.74 -25.19 19.30
CA ARG A 81 -18.16 -24.97 19.55
C ARG A 81 -18.75 -24.13 18.42
N PHE A 82 -19.79 -24.64 17.77
CA PHE A 82 -20.62 -23.84 16.87
C PHE A 82 -21.58 -22.98 17.69
N PHE A 83 -21.75 -21.72 17.29
CA PHE A 83 -22.58 -20.73 17.97
C PHE A 83 -22.19 -20.52 19.45
N GLY A 84 -20.90 -20.71 19.76
CA GLY A 84 -20.34 -20.44 21.09
C GLY A 84 -20.58 -18.99 21.50
N PHE A 85 -20.42 -18.04 20.57
CA PHE A 85 -20.66 -16.63 20.82
C PHE A 85 -22.09 -16.34 21.32
N VAL A 86 -23.12 -17.08 20.85
CA VAL A 86 -24.51 -16.89 21.29
C VAL A 86 -24.66 -17.33 22.75
N THR A 87 -24.06 -18.45 23.10
CA THR A 87 -24.06 -18.97 24.47
C THR A 87 -23.35 -17.99 25.40
N ASP A 88 -22.18 -17.51 25.00
CA ASP A 88 -21.37 -16.55 25.76
C ASP A 88 -22.13 -15.22 25.97
N LEU A 89 -22.82 -14.70 24.94
CA LEU A 89 -23.66 -13.50 25.05
C LEU A 89 -24.87 -13.71 25.97
N LYS A 90 -25.46 -14.91 25.97
CA LYS A 90 -26.59 -15.26 26.83
C LYS A 90 -26.16 -15.33 28.30
N GLU A 91 -25.03 -15.96 28.58
CA GLU A 91 -24.45 -16.06 29.93
C GLU A 91 -24.09 -14.70 30.50
N LEU A 92 -23.62 -13.77 29.65
CA LEU A 92 -23.36 -12.38 30.03
C LEU A 92 -24.63 -11.53 30.19
N GLY A 93 -25.82 -12.09 29.94
CA GLY A 93 -27.09 -11.40 30.04
C GLY A 93 -27.28 -10.30 28.99
N LEU A 94 -26.50 -10.32 27.90
CA LEU A 94 -26.46 -9.25 26.89
C LEU A 94 -27.61 -9.34 25.87
N LEU A 95 -28.32 -10.47 25.82
CA LEU A 95 -29.45 -10.69 24.89
C LEU A 95 -30.78 -10.11 25.38
N SER A 96 -30.88 -9.69 26.65
CA SER A 96 -32.11 -9.11 27.21
C SER A 96 -32.12 -7.59 27.05
N ILE A 97 -32.39 -7.10 25.84
CA ILE A 97 -32.47 -5.67 25.53
C ILE A 97 -33.85 -5.14 25.96
N LYS A 98 -33.90 -4.34 27.02
CA LYS A 98 -35.16 -3.72 27.52
C LYS A 98 -35.13 -2.19 27.47
N SER A 99 -33.94 -1.60 27.38
CA SER A 99 -33.73 -0.15 27.35
C SER A 99 -32.66 0.27 26.35
N SER A 100 -32.62 1.57 26.02
CA SER A 100 -31.56 2.14 25.18
C SER A 100 -30.17 2.03 25.82
N GLN A 101 -30.10 2.01 27.15
CA GLN A 101 -28.87 1.79 27.91
C GLN A 101 -28.35 0.36 27.74
N ASP A 102 -29.24 -0.64 27.68
CA ASP A 102 -28.85 -2.03 27.42
C ASP A 102 -28.31 -2.21 26.00
N LEU A 103 -28.88 -1.49 25.02
CA LEU A 103 -28.35 -1.46 23.65
C LEU A 103 -26.95 -0.86 23.60
N PHE A 104 -26.72 0.26 24.29
CA PHE A 104 -25.38 0.86 24.36
C PHE A 104 -24.38 -0.08 25.03
N LYS A 105 -24.80 -0.78 26.10
CA LYS A 105 -23.98 -1.79 26.78
C LYS A 105 -23.65 -2.97 25.88
N LEU A 106 -24.59 -3.41 25.05
CA LEU A 106 -24.37 -4.47 24.06
C LEU A 106 -23.36 -4.04 23.00
N ILE A 107 -23.57 -2.88 22.37
CA ILE A 107 -22.72 -2.39 21.27
C ILE A 107 -21.31 -2.04 21.76
N SER A 108 -21.17 -1.62 23.02
CA SER A 108 -19.88 -1.32 23.63
C SER A 108 -19.14 -2.56 24.15
N ASN A 109 -19.74 -3.76 24.06
CA ASN A 109 -19.15 -4.98 24.58
C ASN A 109 -18.33 -5.70 23.50
N ASP A 110 -17.05 -5.97 23.79
CA ASP A 110 -16.15 -6.67 22.89
C ASP A 110 -16.66 -8.06 22.47
N ARG A 111 -17.36 -8.79 23.36
CA ARG A 111 -17.91 -10.12 23.07
C ARG A 111 -19.04 -10.10 22.04
N PHE A 112 -19.72 -8.97 21.90
CA PHE A 112 -20.74 -8.77 20.86
C PHE A 112 -20.13 -8.20 19.59
N MET A 113 -19.15 -7.30 19.72
CA MET A 113 -18.45 -6.71 18.58
C MET A 113 -17.62 -7.73 17.81
N GLU A 114 -16.98 -8.68 18.48
CA GLU A 114 -16.14 -9.71 17.85
C GLU A 114 -16.86 -10.47 16.71
N PRO A 115 -18.02 -11.12 16.93
CA PRO A 115 -18.71 -11.83 15.85
C PRO A 115 -19.24 -10.89 14.76
N LEU A 116 -19.68 -9.69 15.12
CA LEU A 116 -20.13 -8.68 14.16
C LEU A 116 -18.99 -8.22 13.24
N LEU A 117 -17.81 -7.99 13.80
CA LEU A 117 -16.62 -7.58 13.07
C LEU A 117 -16.07 -8.71 12.18
N ASN A 118 -16.16 -9.97 12.60
CA ASN A 118 -15.83 -11.12 11.74
C ASN A 118 -16.73 -11.17 10.51
N VAL A 119 -18.05 -11.01 10.68
CA VAL A 119 -18.96 -10.87 9.53
C VAL A 119 -18.56 -9.67 8.66
N ALA A 120 -18.32 -8.49 9.26
CA ALA A 120 -17.95 -7.29 8.52
C ALA A 120 -16.62 -7.43 7.74
N LEU A 121 -15.68 -8.20 8.27
CA LEU A 121 -14.32 -8.36 7.74
C LEU A 121 -14.31 -8.83 6.28
N LEU A 122 -15.17 -9.80 5.93
CA LEU A 122 -15.21 -10.41 4.59
C LEU A 122 -16.33 -9.88 3.68
N ILE A 123 -17.14 -8.92 4.12
CA ILE A 123 -18.13 -8.26 3.24
C ILE A 123 -17.46 -7.68 1.98
N PRO A 124 -16.36 -6.89 2.06
CA PRO A 124 -15.75 -6.35 0.86
C PRO A 124 -15.20 -7.45 -0.06
N PHE A 125 -14.69 -8.56 0.49
CA PHE A 125 -14.23 -9.70 -0.30
C PHE A 125 -15.34 -10.27 -1.18
N GLY A 126 -16.54 -10.47 -0.61
CA GLY A 126 -17.72 -10.91 -1.36
C GLY A 126 -18.09 -9.96 -2.50
N VAL A 127 -18.04 -8.64 -2.23
CA VAL A 127 -18.29 -7.60 -3.24
C VAL A 127 -17.28 -7.71 -4.39
N TYR A 128 -15.98 -7.80 -4.09
CA TYR A 128 -14.94 -7.95 -5.12
C TYR A 128 -15.11 -9.23 -5.94
N LEU A 129 -15.44 -10.36 -5.29
CA LEU A 129 -15.61 -11.63 -5.97
C LEU A 129 -16.75 -11.57 -7.00
N ARG A 130 -17.90 -10.98 -6.63
CA ARG A 130 -19.03 -10.83 -7.54
C ARG A 130 -18.77 -9.78 -8.62
N TYR A 131 -18.40 -8.57 -8.21
CA TYR A 131 -18.28 -7.41 -9.12
C TYR A 131 -17.09 -7.54 -10.07
N TYR A 132 -15.89 -7.79 -9.54
CA TYR A 132 -14.66 -7.75 -10.34
C TYR A 132 -14.27 -9.13 -10.88
N PHE A 133 -14.25 -10.14 -10.01
CA PHE A 133 -13.81 -11.49 -10.38
C PHE A 133 -14.92 -12.34 -11.02
N LYS A 134 -16.14 -11.82 -11.13
CA LYS A 134 -17.32 -12.47 -11.73
C LYS A 134 -17.56 -13.89 -11.20
N ARG A 135 -17.30 -14.11 -9.91
CA ARG A 135 -17.57 -15.40 -9.24
C ARG A 135 -19.05 -15.55 -8.95
N THR A 136 -19.50 -16.79 -8.92
CA THR A 136 -20.85 -17.21 -8.53
C THR A 136 -20.99 -17.24 -7.01
N TRP A 137 -22.23 -17.31 -6.52
CA TRP A 137 -22.52 -17.30 -5.08
C TRP A 137 -21.86 -18.47 -4.32
N TYR A 138 -21.81 -19.67 -4.91
CA TYR A 138 -21.19 -20.85 -4.30
C TYR A 138 -19.66 -20.79 -4.34
N GLU A 139 -19.06 -20.25 -5.41
CA GLU A 139 -17.63 -19.95 -5.45
C GLU A 139 -17.26 -18.91 -4.38
N THR A 140 -18.11 -17.89 -4.16
CA THR A 140 -17.88 -16.90 -3.11
C THR A 140 -17.91 -17.54 -1.72
N ILE A 141 -18.89 -18.39 -1.41
CA ILE A 141 -18.91 -19.14 -0.14
C ILE A 141 -17.63 -19.96 0.03
N LEU A 142 -17.24 -20.74 -0.98
CA LEU A 142 -16.05 -21.59 -0.92
C LEU A 142 -14.78 -20.76 -0.72
N LEU A 143 -14.59 -19.69 -1.49
CA LEU A 143 -13.41 -18.84 -1.40
C LEU A 143 -13.36 -18.08 -0.07
N SER A 144 -14.50 -17.63 0.46
CA SER A 144 -14.57 -16.99 1.78
C SER A 144 -14.23 -17.96 2.90
N PHE A 145 -14.72 -19.20 2.81
CA PHE A 145 -14.35 -20.26 3.74
C PHE A 145 -12.86 -20.57 3.67
N CYS A 146 -12.30 -20.77 2.46
CA CYS A 146 -10.87 -21.03 2.29
C CYS A 146 -10.01 -19.87 2.81
N LEU A 147 -10.42 -18.63 2.58
CA LEU A 147 -9.72 -17.45 3.11
C LEU A 147 -9.76 -17.42 4.64
N SER A 148 -10.93 -17.62 5.24
CA SER A 148 -11.05 -17.68 6.69
C SER A 148 -10.24 -18.85 7.28
N MET A 149 -10.25 -20.01 6.63
CA MET A 149 -9.45 -21.16 7.04
C MET A 149 -7.96 -20.86 6.97
N SER A 150 -7.50 -20.13 5.94
CA SER A 150 -6.10 -19.74 5.83
C SER A 150 -5.65 -18.87 7.01
N PHE A 151 -6.53 -18.00 7.52
CA PHE A 151 -6.27 -17.17 8.69
C PHE A 151 -6.12 -18.02 9.95
N GLU A 152 -7.12 -18.86 10.23
CA GLU A 152 -7.13 -19.72 11.39
C GLU A 152 -5.96 -20.71 11.39
N LEU A 153 -5.62 -21.31 10.24
CA LEU A 153 -4.46 -22.19 10.10
C LEU A 153 -3.14 -21.45 10.30
N THR A 154 -3.02 -20.21 9.82
CA THR A 154 -1.82 -19.40 10.04
C THR A 154 -1.64 -19.09 11.53
N GLN A 155 -2.70 -18.77 12.25
CA GLN A 155 -2.64 -18.54 13.70
C GLN A 155 -2.36 -19.83 14.48
N LEU A 156 -3.04 -20.92 14.12
CA LEU A 156 -2.88 -22.25 14.71
C LEU A 156 -1.48 -22.81 14.48
N SER A 157 -0.84 -22.49 13.36
CA SER A 157 0.57 -22.84 13.13
C SER A 157 1.55 -22.12 14.07
N GLY A 158 1.07 -21.19 14.91
CA GLY A 158 1.92 -20.31 15.71
C GLY A 158 2.68 -19.31 14.85
N ILE A 159 2.11 -18.95 13.69
CA ILE A 159 2.77 -18.32 12.54
C ILE A 159 4.03 -19.10 12.16
N PHE A 160 3.81 -20.23 11.50
CA PHE A 160 4.82 -21.06 10.86
C PHE A 160 6.02 -21.40 11.77
N GLY A 161 5.74 -21.73 13.03
CA GLY A 161 6.76 -22.09 14.03
C GLY A 161 7.54 -20.90 14.62
N PHE A 162 7.13 -19.66 14.36
CA PHE A 162 7.72 -18.48 15.00
C PHE A 162 7.47 -18.49 16.53
N TYR A 163 6.29 -18.96 16.95
CA TYR A 163 5.94 -19.20 18.34
C TYR A 163 6.02 -20.69 18.70
N SER A 164 6.33 -20.99 19.96
CA SER A 164 6.33 -22.36 20.49
C SER A 164 4.93 -22.98 20.55
N ARG A 165 3.88 -22.16 20.46
CA ARG A 165 2.48 -22.55 20.47
C ARG A 165 1.60 -21.51 19.76
N PRO A 166 0.35 -21.82 19.41
CA PRO A 166 -0.59 -20.86 18.85
C PRO A 166 -0.71 -19.62 19.75
N HIS A 167 -0.48 -18.44 19.17
CA HIS A 167 -0.59 -17.18 19.88
C HIS A 167 -2.00 -16.60 19.84
N ARG A 168 -2.94 -17.22 19.12
CA ARG A 168 -4.39 -16.98 19.11
C ARG A 168 -5.13 -18.31 19.08
N LEU A 169 -6.38 -18.29 19.52
CA LEU A 169 -7.25 -19.46 19.59
C LEU A 169 -7.82 -19.72 18.19
N PHE A 170 -7.73 -20.96 17.69
CA PHE A 170 -8.44 -21.34 16.47
C PHE A 170 -9.94 -21.43 16.76
N GLN A 171 -10.79 -20.72 16.02
CA GLN A 171 -12.23 -20.69 16.30
C GLN A 171 -13.05 -21.12 15.08
N VAL A 172 -13.89 -22.13 15.25
CA VAL A 172 -14.82 -22.59 14.19
C VAL A 172 -15.90 -21.54 13.90
N ASP A 173 -16.34 -20.80 14.92
CA ASP A 173 -17.27 -19.69 14.74
C ASP A 173 -16.69 -18.59 13.84
N ASP A 174 -15.38 -18.32 13.90
CA ASP A 174 -14.73 -17.33 13.04
C ASP A 174 -14.81 -17.76 11.56
N LEU A 175 -14.62 -19.05 11.27
CA LEU A 175 -14.81 -19.61 9.93
C LEU A 175 -16.22 -19.38 9.41
N MET A 176 -17.22 -19.67 10.24
CA MET A 176 -18.62 -19.51 9.89
C MET A 176 -18.98 -18.04 9.66
N LEU A 177 -18.64 -17.16 10.61
CA LEU A 177 -18.99 -15.74 10.57
C LEU A 177 -18.31 -15.00 9.42
N ASN A 178 -17.03 -15.27 9.17
CA ASN A 178 -16.31 -14.72 8.02
C ASN A 178 -16.94 -15.21 6.70
N THR A 179 -17.34 -16.50 6.62
CA THR A 179 -18.01 -17.05 5.43
C THR A 179 -19.38 -16.40 5.19
N ILE A 180 -20.15 -16.17 6.26
CA ILE A 180 -21.41 -15.40 6.21
C ILE A 180 -21.13 -13.99 5.72
N GLY A 181 -20.09 -13.32 6.23
CA GLY A 181 -19.64 -12.01 5.79
C GLY A 181 -19.39 -11.94 4.29
N GLY A 182 -18.62 -12.88 3.74
CA GLY A 182 -18.38 -12.98 2.30
C GLY A 182 -19.66 -13.20 1.48
N THR A 183 -20.56 -14.04 1.99
CA THR A 183 -21.86 -14.30 1.35
C THR A 183 -22.75 -13.06 1.35
N LEU A 184 -22.81 -12.33 2.47
CA LEU A 184 -23.52 -11.05 2.56
C LEU A 184 -22.92 -10.01 1.62
N GLY A 185 -21.59 -9.95 1.51
CA GLY A 185 -20.90 -9.12 0.52
C GLY A 185 -21.34 -9.40 -0.91
N TYR A 186 -21.47 -10.69 -1.28
CA TYR A 186 -22.00 -11.09 -2.57
C TYR A 186 -23.44 -10.56 -2.77
N VAL A 187 -24.32 -10.78 -1.79
CA VAL A 187 -25.73 -10.34 -1.87
C VAL A 187 -25.84 -8.82 -1.97
N LEU A 188 -25.09 -8.09 -1.15
CA LEU A 188 -25.11 -6.63 -1.05
C LEU A 188 -24.36 -5.92 -2.18
N THR A 189 -23.64 -6.65 -3.04
CA THR A 189 -22.86 -6.06 -4.15
C THR A 189 -23.63 -5.01 -4.95
N PRO A 190 -24.90 -5.21 -5.37
CA PRO A 190 -25.64 -4.20 -6.14
C PRO A 190 -25.76 -2.86 -5.41
N VAL A 191 -25.85 -2.86 -4.09
CA VAL A 191 -25.90 -1.64 -3.26
C VAL A 191 -24.56 -0.90 -3.28
N PHE A 192 -23.45 -1.62 -3.28
CA PHE A 192 -22.11 -1.02 -3.26
C PHE A 192 -21.64 -0.52 -4.64
N VAL A 193 -22.08 -1.18 -5.71
CA VAL A 193 -21.55 -0.93 -7.06
C VAL A 193 -22.56 -0.26 -8.00
N PHE A 194 -23.70 0.22 -7.50
CA PHE A 194 -24.76 0.80 -8.35
C PHE A 194 -24.30 1.99 -9.21
N MET A 195 -23.29 2.74 -8.75
CA MET A 195 -22.70 3.87 -9.50
C MET A 195 -21.48 3.47 -10.33
N PHE A 196 -21.02 2.23 -10.21
CA PHE A 196 -19.81 1.77 -10.88
C PHE A 196 -20.16 1.12 -12.22
N PRO A 197 -19.40 1.42 -13.29
CA PRO A 197 -19.59 0.77 -14.58
C PRO A 197 -19.32 -0.73 -14.47
N SER A 198 -19.99 -1.51 -15.32
CA SER A 198 -19.75 -2.95 -15.36
C SER A 198 -18.31 -3.26 -15.79
N ARG A 199 -17.79 -4.43 -15.40
CA ARG A 199 -16.44 -4.86 -15.82
C ARG A 199 -16.27 -4.85 -17.35
N ASP A 200 -17.34 -5.20 -18.08
CA ASP A 200 -17.34 -5.25 -19.53
C ASP A 200 -17.32 -3.84 -20.15
N GLU A 201 -18.06 -2.89 -19.61
CA GLU A 201 -17.95 -1.46 -19.99
C GLU A 201 -16.54 -0.90 -19.73
N ILE A 202 -15.90 -1.32 -18.64
CA ILE A 202 -14.51 -0.96 -18.37
C ILE A 202 -13.57 -1.54 -19.43
N ASP A 203 -13.80 -2.78 -19.90
CA ASP A 203 -13.03 -3.39 -20.98
C ASP A 203 -13.22 -2.63 -22.31
N GLU A 204 -14.46 -2.36 -22.70
CA GLU A 204 -14.83 -1.67 -23.95
C GLU A 204 -14.27 -0.25 -24.02
N SER A 205 -14.45 0.53 -22.95
CA SER A 205 -13.93 1.91 -22.86
C SER A 205 -12.41 2.00 -22.89
N SER A 206 -11.72 0.92 -22.55
CA SER A 206 -10.26 0.84 -22.61
C SER A 206 -9.78 0.58 -24.04
N MET A 207 -10.53 -0.20 -24.83
CA MET A 207 -10.23 -0.50 -26.22
C MET A 207 -10.44 0.70 -27.16
N SER A 208 -11.42 1.57 -26.88
CA SER A 208 -11.75 2.71 -27.77
C SER A 208 -10.77 3.89 -27.69
N LYS A 209 -9.96 4.02 -26.63
CA LYS A 209 -9.07 5.18 -26.38
C LYS A 209 -7.67 5.03 -27.02
N HIS A 210 -7.61 4.75 -28.32
CA HIS A 210 -6.34 4.51 -29.02
C HIS A 210 -5.53 5.77 -29.38
N GLU A 211 -6.11 6.97 -29.32
CA GLU A 211 -5.45 8.16 -29.89
C GLU A 211 -4.39 8.80 -29.00
N ASN A 212 -4.43 8.59 -27.67
CA ASN A 212 -3.50 9.24 -26.74
C ASN A 212 -2.92 8.29 -25.70
N VAL A 213 -1.61 8.41 -25.45
CA VAL A 213 -0.96 7.67 -24.37
C VAL A 213 -1.52 8.13 -23.03
N SER A 214 -2.25 7.24 -22.33
CA SER A 214 -2.87 7.54 -21.03
C SER A 214 -1.85 8.09 -20.01
N ALA A 215 -2.30 9.01 -19.15
CA ALA A 215 -1.49 9.56 -18.07
C ALA A 215 -0.92 8.46 -17.15
N ILE A 216 -1.69 7.40 -16.90
CA ILE A 216 -1.25 6.24 -16.10
C ILE A 216 -0.06 5.55 -16.74
N ARG A 217 -0.10 5.26 -18.05
CA ARG A 217 1.04 4.67 -18.78
C ARG A 217 2.28 5.55 -18.69
N LYS A 218 2.13 6.87 -18.84
CA LYS A 218 3.24 7.83 -18.66
C LYS A 218 3.78 7.80 -17.23
N GLY A 219 2.90 7.75 -16.24
CA GLY A 219 3.23 7.62 -14.82
C GLY A 219 4.00 6.34 -14.51
N ILE A 220 3.54 5.18 -14.99
CA ILE A 220 4.22 3.88 -14.82
C ILE A 220 5.61 3.93 -15.45
N ALA A 221 5.73 4.42 -16.69
CA ALA A 221 7.02 4.55 -17.36
C ALA A 221 8.00 5.41 -16.55
N LEU A 222 7.55 6.59 -16.12
CA LEU A 222 8.34 7.52 -15.31
C LEU A 222 8.76 6.89 -13.99
N LEU A 223 7.85 6.22 -13.31
CA LEU A 223 8.07 5.59 -12.02
C LEU A 223 9.06 4.42 -12.12
N VAL A 224 8.95 3.57 -13.15
CA VAL A 224 9.94 2.51 -13.40
C VAL A 224 11.31 3.10 -13.72
N ASP A 225 11.36 4.13 -14.56
CA ASP A 225 12.60 4.85 -14.88
C ASP A 225 13.27 5.43 -13.60
N TRP A 226 12.49 6.01 -12.69
CA TRP A 226 13.00 6.51 -11.40
C TRP A 226 13.48 5.42 -10.46
N VAL A 227 12.81 4.28 -10.37
CA VAL A 227 13.29 3.15 -9.55
C VAL A 227 14.65 2.65 -10.06
N ILE A 228 14.80 2.55 -11.39
CA ILE A 228 16.08 2.19 -12.00
C ILE A 228 17.14 3.26 -11.69
N LEU A 229 16.80 4.54 -11.83
CA LEU A 229 17.72 5.64 -11.55
C LEU A 229 18.16 5.68 -10.09
N ILE A 230 17.27 5.44 -9.14
CA ILE A 230 17.58 5.31 -7.70
C ILE A 230 18.54 4.14 -7.47
N GLY A 231 18.29 2.99 -8.10
CA GLY A 231 19.17 1.82 -8.02
C GLY A 231 20.57 2.11 -8.56
N LEU A 232 20.66 2.74 -9.74
CA LEU A 232 21.93 3.17 -10.34
C LEU A 232 22.66 4.19 -9.47
N GLY A 233 21.92 5.15 -8.87
CA GLY A 233 22.46 6.13 -7.94
C GLY A 233 23.05 5.48 -6.69
N ALA A 234 22.35 4.51 -6.10
CA ALA A 234 22.86 3.75 -4.94
C ALA A 234 24.15 2.98 -5.29
N ILE A 235 24.21 2.37 -6.47
CA ILE A 235 25.43 1.71 -6.96
C ILE A 235 26.57 2.73 -7.12
N ALA A 236 26.31 3.88 -7.75
CA ALA A 236 27.31 4.93 -7.97
C ALA A 236 27.86 5.51 -6.65
N ILE A 237 27.00 5.72 -5.65
CA ILE A 237 27.39 6.18 -4.30
C ILE A 237 28.30 5.13 -3.64
N LYS A 238 27.96 3.84 -3.76
CA LYS A 238 28.76 2.74 -3.21
C LYS A 238 30.14 2.67 -3.86
N ILE A 239 30.22 2.82 -5.19
CA ILE A 239 31.49 2.82 -5.94
C ILE A 239 32.40 3.98 -5.50
N ARG A 240 31.83 5.16 -5.21
CA ARG A 240 32.58 6.32 -4.70
C ARG A 240 33.05 6.18 -3.24
N GLY A 241 32.82 5.04 -2.59
CA GLY A 241 33.26 4.81 -1.21
C GLY A 241 32.45 5.58 -0.16
N LEU A 242 31.34 6.24 -0.53
CA LEU A 242 30.41 6.76 0.45
C LEU A 242 29.74 5.56 1.13
N SER A 243 29.90 5.43 2.46
CA SER A 243 29.31 4.29 3.18
C SER A 243 27.78 4.35 3.12
N LEU A 244 27.19 3.55 2.23
CA LEU A 244 25.77 3.22 2.24
C LEU A 244 25.52 2.24 3.38
N ASN A 245 25.56 2.75 4.61
CA ASN A 245 25.32 1.92 5.76
C ASN A 245 23.81 1.66 5.87
N LEU A 246 23.37 0.54 5.29
CA LEU A 246 21.97 0.11 5.26
C LEU A 246 21.35 0.09 6.66
N HIS A 247 22.15 -0.21 7.68
CA HIS A 247 21.73 -0.15 9.09
C HIS A 247 21.34 1.26 9.54
N VAL A 248 22.06 2.30 9.08
CA VAL A 248 21.75 3.71 9.38
C VAL A 248 20.49 4.16 8.64
N LEU A 249 20.31 3.74 7.37
CA LEU A 249 19.10 4.01 6.60
C LEU A 249 17.85 3.43 7.29
N LEU A 250 17.94 2.16 7.73
CA LEU A 250 16.81 1.48 8.38
C LEU A 250 16.48 2.07 9.75
N LYS A 251 17.50 2.53 10.51
CA LYS A 251 17.31 3.08 11.85
C LYS A 251 16.80 4.53 11.82
N ASN A 252 17.26 5.35 10.87
CA ASN A 252 16.89 6.77 10.75
C ASN A 252 16.78 7.21 9.28
N PRO A 253 15.70 6.82 8.56
CA PRO A 253 15.57 7.06 7.12
C PRO A 253 15.58 8.55 6.78
N LEU A 254 14.90 9.39 7.57
CA LEU A 254 14.84 10.84 7.34
C LEU A 254 16.22 11.51 7.46
N ARG A 255 17.02 11.11 8.46
CA ARG A 255 18.39 11.63 8.64
C ARG A 255 19.28 11.24 7.47
N TYR A 256 19.16 10.00 7.00
CA TYR A 256 19.93 9.50 5.87
C TYR A 256 19.58 10.24 4.57
N ILE A 257 18.29 10.41 4.30
CA ILE A 257 17.80 11.18 3.15
C ILE A 257 18.31 12.63 3.21
N LYS A 258 18.27 13.27 4.38
CA LYS A 258 18.81 14.62 4.58
C LYS A 258 20.30 14.69 4.22
N LEU A 259 21.13 13.75 4.67
CA LEU A 259 22.56 13.72 4.37
C LEU A 259 22.84 13.60 2.87
N LEU A 260 22.06 12.78 2.15
CA LEU A 260 22.17 12.66 0.69
C LEU A 260 21.79 13.95 -0.03
N ILE A 261 20.69 14.59 0.39
CA ILE A 261 20.20 15.84 -0.19
C ILE A 261 21.19 16.99 0.05
N MET A 262 21.87 17.04 1.19
CA MET A 262 22.81 18.14 1.47
C MET A 262 24.19 17.95 0.82
N ASN A 263 24.50 16.77 0.29
CA ASN A 263 25.80 16.48 -0.31
C ASN A 263 25.86 16.95 -1.78
N LYS A 264 26.75 17.92 -2.05
CA LYS A 264 26.93 18.51 -3.39
C LYS A 264 27.37 17.49 -4.44
N ASP A 265 28.26 16.56 -4.10
CA ASP A 265 28.77 15.55 -5.05
C ASP A 265 27.70 14.52 -5.42
N VAL A 266 26.85 14.15 -4.46
CA VAL A 266 25.69 13.30 -4.69
C VAL A 266 24.69 14.01 -5.59
N TYR A 267 24.38 15.29 -5.31
CA TYR A 267 23.49 16.10 -6.14
C TYR A 267 23.97 16.22 -7.59
N VAL A 268 25.24 16.58 -7.81
CA VAL A 268 25.83 16.65 -9.15
C VAL A 268 25.79 15.28 -9.83
N GLY A 269 26.10 14.20 -9.09
CA GLY A 269 25.99 12.83 -9.58
C GLY A 269 24.57 12.46 -10.04
N VAL A 270 23.54 12.87 -9.30
CA VAL A 270 22.13 12.65 -9.65
C VAL A 270 21.77 13.41 -10.93
N LEU A 271 22.22 14.67 -11.09
CA LEU A 271 21.98 15.43 -12.32
C LEU A 271 22.62 14.78 -13.56
N ILE A 272 23.85 14.28 -13.41
CA ILE A 272 24.54 13.54 -14.47
C ILE A 272 23.76 12.27 -14.82
N LEU A 273 23.34 11.49 -13.82
CA LEU A 273 22.53 10.29 -14.03
C LEU A 273 21.22 10.59 -14.74
N ILE A 274 20.52 11.67 -14.37
CA ILE A 274 19.30 12.12 -15.06
C ILE A 274 19.60 12.46 -16.51
N ALA A 275 20.67 13.21 -16.79
CA ALA A 275 21.04 13.57 -18.15
C ALA A 275 21.35 12.33 -19.00
N LEU A 276 22.18 11.41 -18.48
CA LEU A 276 22.49 10.15 -19.16
C LEU A 276 21.22 9.30 -19.40
N PHE A 277 20.37 9.18 -18.39
CA PHE A 277 19.22 8.29 -18.47
C PHE A 277 18.06 8.84 -19.33
N PHE A 278 17.78 10.14 -19.26
CA PHE A 278 16.62 10.75 -19.93
C PHE A 278 16.96 11.48 -21.24
N ILE A 279 18.24 11.71 -21.54
CA ILE A 279 18.68 12.29 -22.80
C ILE A 279 19.44 11.23 -23.63
N LEU A 280 20.54 10.69 -23.10
CA LEU A 280 21.41 9.79 -23.89
C LEU A 280 20.70 8.47 -24.23
N ILE A 281 20.11 7.77 -23.26
CA ILE A 281 19.42 6.49 -23.52
C ILE A 281 18.30 6.67 -24.56
N PRO A 282 17.28 7.53 -24.39
CA PRO A 282 16.23 7.65 -25.39
C PRO A 282 16.74 8.20 -26.73
N TYR A 283 17.84 8.95 -26.79
CA TYR A 283 18.46 9.31 -28.07
C TYR A 283 19.01 8.08 -28.79
N LEU A 284 19.75 7.21 -28.09
CA LEU A 284 20.35 5.99 -28.66
C LEU A 284 19.33 4.89 -28.98
N PHE A 285 18.21 4.84 -28.24
CA PHE A 285 17.21 3.77 -28.34
C PHE A 285 15.88 4.23 -28.97
N ASN A 286 15.94 5.13 -29.97
CA ASN A 286 14.78 5.57 -30.77
C ASN A 286 13.59 6.05 -29.91
N GLY A 287 13.88 6.93 -28.95
CA GLY A 287 12.92 7.58 -28.07
C GLY A 287 12.46 6.75 -26.88
N LYS A 288 13.10 5.61 -26.59
CA LYS A 288 12.70 4.70 -25.51
C LYS A 288 13.69 4.73 -24.34
N THR A 289 13.16 4.94 -23.14
CA THR A 289 13.79 4.53 -21.88
C THR A 289 13.30 3.12 -21.52
N ILE A 290 13.87 2.49 -20.51
CA ILE A 290 13.45 1.15 -20.06
C ILE A 290 11.96 1.16 -19.66
N GLY A 291 11.54 2.12 -18.85
CA GLY A 291 10.16 2.31 -18.43
C GLY A 291 9.24 2.57 -19.62
N LYS A 292 9.63 3.42 -20.57
CA LYS A 292 8.84 3.66 -21.79
C LYS A 292 8.74 2.40 -22.65
N ALA A 293 9.82 1.64 -22.82
CA ALA A 293 9.82 0.41 -23.59
C ALA A 293 8.86 -0.64 -23.00
N LEU A 294 8.83 -0.79 -21.68
CA LEU A 294 7.94 -1.72 -20.98
C LEU A 294 6.45 -1.50 -21.27
N VAL A 295 6.05 -0.23 -21.41
CA VAL A 295 4.67 0.15 -21.74
C VAL A 295 4.52 0.59 -23.20
N LYS A 296 5.45 0.22 -24.08
CA LYS A 296 5.50 0.52 -25.53
C LYS A 296 5.24 2.00 -25.87
N ILE A 297 5.79 2.91 -25.06
CA ILE A 297 5.87 4.34 -25.36
C ILE A 297 7.18 4.59 -26.10
N ARG A 298 7.14 5.49 -27.10
CA ARG A 298 8.34 6.07 -27.70
C ARG A 298 8.16 7.58 -27.83
N LEU A 299 9.23 8.32 -27.62
CA LEU A 299 9.29 9.72 -28.02
C LEU A 299 9.47 9.77 -29.54
N LYS A 300 8.75 10.69 -30.17
CA LYS A 300 8.90 11.05 -31.57
C LYS A 300 9.00 12.56 -31.68
N ASP A 301 9.65 13.03 -32.72
CA ASP A 301 9.58 14.42 -33.09
C ASP A 301 8.24 14.71 -33.78
N ILE A 302 7.85 15.98 -33.79
CA ILE A 302 6.61 16.45 -34.45
C ILE A 302 6.82 16.44 -35.98
N ASP A 303 8.03 16.78 -36.40
CA ASP A 303 8.36 17.04 -37.82
C ASP A 303 8.94 15.82 -38.54
N GLY A 304 9.10 14.69 -37.86
CA GLY A 304 9.72 13.50 -38.46
C GLY A 304 9.78 12.28 -37.54
N PRO A 305 10.17 11.11 -38.08
CA PRO A 305 10.28 9.88 -37.31
C PRO A 305 11.47 9.89 -36.33
N ASP A 306 12.51 10.68 -36.63
CA ASP A 306 13.77 10.72 -35.89
C ASP A 306 13.74 11.76 -34.77
N LEU A 307 14.33 11.42 -33.63
CA LEU A 307 14.29 12.25 -32.43
C LEU A 307 15.42 13.29 -32.45
N SER A 308 15.09 14.58 -32.54
CA SER A 308 16.09 15.65 -32.42
C SER A 308 16.71 15.67 -31.00
N PHE A 309 18.03 15.55 -30.92
CA PHE A 309 18.77 15.67 -29.66
C PHE A 309 18.50 17.00 -28.96
N PHE A 310 18.48 18.10 -29.71
CA PHE A 310 18.30 19.44 -29.15
C PHE A 310 16.91 19.61 -28.52
N ARG A 311 15.85 19.12 -29.20
CA ARG A 311 14.49 19.17 -28.67
C ARG A 311 14.32 18.26 -27.44
N LEU A 312 14.93 17.07 -27.47
CA LEU A 312 14.96 16.17 -26.33
C LEU A 312 15.68 16.80 -25.13
N PHE A 313 16.83 17.42 -25.36
CA PHE A 313 17.60 18.14 -24.34
C PHE A 313 16.76 19.26 -23.74
N LEU A 314 16.19 20.15 -24.56
CA LEU A 314 15.39 21.28 -24.08
C LEU A 314 14.17 20.81 -23.27
N ARG A 315 13.41 19.85 -23.80
CA ARG A 315 12.25 19.24 -23.13
C ARG A 315 12.63 18.66 -21.77
N THR A 316 13.73 17.93 -21.71
CA THR A 316 14.17 17.26 -20.48
C THR A 316 14.70 18.26 -19.47
N SER A 317 15.54 19.20 -19.91
CA SER A 317 16.08 20.28 -19.07
C SER A 317 14.97 21.13 -18.46
N LEU A 318 13.92 21.50 -19.21
CA LEU A 318 12.77 22.24 -18.68
C LEU A 318 11.98 21.45 -17.62
N PHE A 319 11.77 20.15 -17.83
CA PHE A 319 11.06 19.33 -16.85
C PHE A 319 11.86 19.16 -15.55
N TYR A 320 13.17 18.92 -15.67
CA TYR A 320 14.04 18.68 -14.52
C TYR A 320 14.49 19.97 -13.83
N SER A 321 14.53 21.13 -14.51
CA SER A 321 14.79 22.41 -13.87
C SER A 321 13.66 22.79 -12.90
N PHE A 322 12.40 22.50 -13.26
CA PHE A 322 11.27 22.65 -12.35
C PHE A 322 11.43 21.76 -11.10
N LEU A 323 11.78 20.49 -11.28
CA LEU A 323 12.04 19.57 -10.15
C LEU A 323 13.24 20.05 -9.30
N ASN A 324 14.25 20.62 -9.94
CA ASN A 324 15.43 21.18 -9.29
C ASN A 324 15.08 22.38 -8.39
N MET A 325 14.12 23.21 -8.81
CA MET A 325 13.62 24.31 -7.99
C MET A 325 13.05 23.80 -6.66
N TYR A 326 12.23 22.75 -6.68
CA TYR A 326 11.71 22.14 -5.44
C TYR A 326 12.81 21.57 -4.56
N TYR A 327 13.83 20.96 -5.17
CA TYR A 327 14.99 20.48 -4.45
C TYR A 327 15.69 21.62 -3.67
N TRP A 328 15.92 22.77 -4.30
CA TRP A 328 16.56 23.91 -3.62
C TRP A 328 15.70 24.52 -2.52
N VAL A 329 14.38 24.61 -2.72
CA VAL A 329 13.43 25.02 -1.67
C VAL A 329 13.53 24.07 -0.47
N LEU A 330 13.58 22.76 -0.71
CA LEU A 330 13.72 21.76 0.34
C LEU A 330 15.07 21.88 1.08
N VAL A 331 16.18 22.07 0.35
CA VAL A 331 17.51 22.29 0.94
C VAL A 331 17.48 23.51 1.87
N LYS A 332 16.93 24.64 1.40
CA LYS A 332 16.83 25.87 2.21
C LYS A 332 15.97 25.69 3.45
N PHE A 333 14.84 24.98 3.33
CA PHE A 333 14.00 24.64 4.47
C PHE A 333 14.74 23.78 5.51
N LEU A 334 15.53 22.80 5.04
CA LEU A 334 16.31 21.90 5.91
C LEU A 334 17.50 22.61 6.58
N GLU A 335 18.12 23.59 5.91
CA GLU A 335 19.13 24.49 6.48
C GLU A 335 18.51 25.41 7.54
N TYR A 336 17.35 26.01 7.27
CA TYR A 336 16.64 26.89 8.21
C TYR A 336 16.25 26.18 9.51
N ARG A 337 15.84 24.91 9.44
CA ARG A 337 15.52 24.12 10.64
C ARG A 337 16.73 23.85 11.53
N GLU A 338 17.96 23.89 11.00
CA GLU A 338 19.19 23.73 11.81
C GLU A 338 19.61 25.03 12.50
N LEU A 339 19.24 26.19 11.95
CA LEU A 339 19.47 27.51 12.57
C LEU A 339 18.71 27.71 13.90
N TYR A 340 17.73 26.86 14.23
CA TYR A 340 16.96 26.93 15.49
C TYR A 340 17.40 25.93 16.57
N LEU A 341 18.48 25.17 16.37
CA LEU A 341 18.96 24.16 17.32
C LEU A 341 20.38 24.41 17.82
N ASP A 342 20.66 25.64 18.23
CA ASP A 342 21.76 25.95 19.15
C ASP A 342 21.23 26.75 20.37
N MET A 343 20.37 26.10 21.18
CA MET A 343 20.06 26.60 22.52
C MET A 343 21.06 26.05 23.55
N GLY A 344 22.35 26.07 23.21
CA GLY A 344 23.44 25.64 24.08
C GLY A 344 24.21 26.78 24.76
N SER A 345 23.97 28.05 24.41
CA SER A 345 24.89 29.13 24.85
C SER A 345 24.28 30.49 25.18
N PHE A 346 22.96 30.68 25.18
CA PHE A 346 22.38 31.94 25.70
C PHE A 346 21.21 31.67 26.65
N GLY A 347 21.52 31.82 27.94
CA GLY A 347 20.53 31.95 28.98
C GLY A 347 19.71 33.24 28.80
N THR A 348 18.46 33.15 29.21
CA THR A 348 17.57 34.26 29.59
C THR A 348 17.43 35.39 28.57
N PHE A 349 16.37 35.35 27.76
CA PHE A 349 15.28 36.34 27.74
C PHE A 349 14.41 36.08 26.49
N LEU A 350 13.26 35.44 26.69
CA LEU A 350 12.06 35.73 25.89
C LEU A 350 11.63 37.19 26.23
N PRO A 351 10.92 37.95 25.37
CA PRO A 351 9.79 37.41 24.60
C PRO A 351 9.43 38.13 23.25
N ILE A 352 8.39 37.60 22.55
CA ILE A 352 7.46 38.29 21.59
C ILE A 352 8.05 38.58 20.17
N THR A 353 7.44 38.32 19.00
CA THR A 353 6.06 38.15 18.44
C THR A 353 6.22 37.44 17.08
N LEU A 354 5.49 36.37 16.72
CA LEU A 354 4.18 36.33 16.03
C LEU A 354 4.00 37.21 14.77
N ILE A 355 3.65 36.53 13.66
CA ILE A 355 2.85 36.94 12.48
C ILE A 355 3.59 37.73 11.37
N VAL A 356 3.96 37.02 10.28
CA VAL A 356 3.39 37.01 8.90
C VAL A 356 4.09 35.90 8.11
#